data_AF-A0A0P0V5T8-F1
#
_entry.id   AF-A0A0P0V5T8-F1
#
_cell.length_a   1.000
_cell.length_b   1.000
_cell.length_c   1.000
_cell.angle_alpha   90.00
_cell.angle_beta   90.00
_cell.angle_gamma   90.00
#
_symmetry.space_group_name_H-M   'P 1'
#
loop_
_entity.id
_entity.type
_entity.pdbx_description
1 polymer ?
#
loop_
_entity_poly.entity_id
_entity_poly.type
_entity_poly.pdbx_seq_one_letter_code
_entity_poly.pdbx_strand_id
1 'polypeptide(L)'
;AKLLQMASLIIWDEASMTKRQAVEALDMSMRDIMGCPRSPFGGKTIVFGGDFRQVLPVIRKGTRSQITEATLRRSYLWDCMVQLKLVRNMRAQSDAWFADYLLRVGNGTEEVNKEGNIGLPSDICLECKGNETDLERLIDTVFPNLNDNLTDPNYIICRAILSTRNEFVDRINMKMIERFRGDVMTYHSFD
;
A
#
# COMPACT_ATOMS: atom_id res chain seq x y z
N ALA A 1 -0.43 -24.76 12.37
CA ALA A 1 0.87 -25.44 12.60
C ALA A 1 1.37 -26.22 11.37
N LYS A 2 0.65 -27.25 10.89
CA LYS A 2 1.13 -28.13 9.79
C LYS A 2 1.59 -27.39 8.52
N LEU A 3 0.82 -26.40 8.05
CA LEU A 3 1.19 -25.60 6.87
C LEU A 3 2.53 -24.88 7.05
N LEU A 4 2.74 -24.25 8.21
CA LEU A 4 4.00 -23.56 8.53
C LEU A 4 5.17 -24.53 8.65
N GLN A 5 4.94 -25.74 9.16
CA GLN A 5 5.96 -26.79 9.22
C GLN A 5 6.37 -27.25 7.82
N MET A 6 5.41 -27.35 6.89
CA MET A 6 5.66 -27.73 5.49
C MET A 6 6.31 -26.62 4.66
N ALA A 7 6.01 -25.35 4.95
CA ALA A 7 6.56 -24.23 4.20
C ALA A 7 8.10 -24.20 4.30
N SER A 8 8.79 -24.12 3.18
CA SER A 8 10.25 -23.90 3.14
C SER A 8 10.60 -22.41 3.08
N LEU A 9 9.72 -21.61 2.46
CA LEU A 9 9.86 -20.18 2.25
C LEU A 9 8.56 -19.47 2.67
N ILE A 10 8.70 -18.36 3.39
CA ILE A 10 7.61 -17.46 3.72
C ILE A 10 7.99 -16.07 3.24
N ILE A 11 7.09 -15.42 2.49
CA ILE A 11 7.26 -14.05 2.02
C ILE A 11 6.32 -13.19 2.83
N TRP A 12 6.85 -12.15 3.46
CA TRP A 12 6.09 -11.16 4.21
C TRP A 12 6.19 -9.83 3.48
N ASP A 13 5.09 -9.42 2.84
CA ASP A 13 5.00 -8.11 2.17
C ASP A 13 4.65 -6.97 3.15
N GLU A 14 5.16 -5.77 2.86
CA GLU A 14 4.99 -4.57 3.71
C GLU A 14 5.50 -4.69 5.15
N ALA A 15 6.60 -5.41 5.34
CA ALA A 15 7.24 -5.59 6.63
C ALA A 15 7.84 -4.30 7.21
N SER A 16 8.18 -3.30 6.37
CA SER A 16 8.72 -2.01 6.81
C SER A 16 7.71 -1.18 7.62
N MET A 17 6.42 -1.32 7.31
CA MET A 17 5.32 -0.65 8.02
C MET A 17 4.85 -1.41 9.27
N THR A 18 5.31 -2.64 9.45
CA THR A 18 4.92 -3.52 10.55
C THR A 18 5.76 -3.23 11.79
N LYS A 19 5.12 -3.26 12.97
CA LYS A 19 5.84 -3.15 14.24
C LYS A 19 6.74 -4.36 14.45
N ARG A 20 7.98 -4.16 14.93
CA ARG A 20 8.93 -5.25 15.22
C ARG A 20 8.32 -6.35 16.07
N GLN A 21 7.46 -6.01 17.02
CA GLN A 21 6.83 -6.96 17.92
C GLN A 21 6.00 -8.02 17.19
N ALA A 22 5.37 -7.68 16.06
CA ALA A 22 4.62 -8.66 15.27
C ALA A 22 5.55 -9.66 14.59
N VAL A 23 6.69 -9.18 14.07
CA VAL A 23 7.71 -10.04 13.45
C VAL A 23 8.40 -10.92 14.49
N GLU A 24 8.70 -10.36 15.66
CA GLU A 24 9.27 -11.10 16.80
C GLU A 24 8.29 -12.13 17.37
N ALA A 25 7.00 -11.82 17.42
CA ALA A 25 5.97 -12.78 17.81
C ALA A 25 5.87 -13.94 16.82
N LEU A 26 6.00 -13.68 15.52
CA LEU A 26 6.07 -14.72 14.49
C LEU A 26 7.31 -15.59 14.70
N ASP A 27 8.49 -14.99 14.89
CA ASP A 27 9.73 -15.72 15.16
C ASP A 27 9.61 -16.66 16.36
N MET A 28 9.13 -16.16 17.50
CA MET A 28 8.90 -16.97 18.71
C MET A 28 7.94 -18.13 18.44
N SER A 29 6.80 -17.84 17.81
CA SER A 29 5.80 -18.86 17.48
C SER A 29 6.36 -19.94 16.54
N MET A 30 7.19 -19.55 15.58
CA MET A 30 7.80 -20.48 14.64
C MET A 30 8.89 -21.34 15.29
N ARG A 31 9.70 -20.77 16.19
CA ARG A 31 10.67 -21.53 16.97
C ARG A 31 10.00 -22.65 17.76
N ASP A 32 8.85 -22.36 18.37
CA ASP A 32 8.06 -23.33 19.11
C ASP A 32 7.45 -24.39 18.18
N ILE A 33 6.82 -23.97 17.08
CA ILE A 33 6.19 -24.89 16.10
C ILE A 33 7.21 -25.84 15.44
N MET A 34 8.44 -25.37 15.23
CA MET A 34 9.52 -26.13 14.59
C MET A 34 10.42 -26.89 15.58
N GLY A 35 10.28 -26.65 16.88
CA GLY A 35 11.16 -27.24 17.90
C GLY A 35 12.63 -26.81 17.77
N CYS A 36 12.89 -25.64 17.17
CA CYS A 36 14.23 -25.16 16.82
C CYS A 36 14.50 -23.78 17.48
N PRO A 37 14.67 -23.71 18.81
CA PRO A 37 14.66 -22.46 19.58
C PRO A 37 15.86 -21.54 19.32
N ARG A 38 16.97 -22.10 18.81
CA ARG A 38 18.22 -21.36 18.53
C ARG A 38 18.28 -20.76 17.12
N SER A 39 17.37 -21.16 16.25
CA SER A 39 17.35 -20.72 14.85
C SER A 39 16.26 -19.68 14.65
N PRO A 40 16.55 -18.51 14.05
CA PRO A 40 15.52 -17.57 13.64
C PRO A 40 14.41 -18.28 12.85
N PHE A 41 13.17 -17.98 13.17
CA PHE A 41 11.95 -18.54 12.60
C PHE A 41 11.92 -20.07 12.60
N GLY A 42 12.53 -20.71 13.60
CA GLY A 42 12.61 -22.17 13.66
C GLY A 42 13.38 -22.80 12.50
N GLY A 43 14.30 -22.04 11.88
CA GLY A 43 15.08 -22.49 10.72
C GLY A 43 14.38 -22.31 9.38
N LYS A 44 13.22 -21.64 9.33
CA LYS A 44 12.55 -21.31 8.07
C LYS A 44 13.19 -20.10 7.39
N THR A 45 13.22 -20.13 6.07
CA THR A 45 13.63 -18.98 5.27
C THR A 45 12.47 -17.99 5.18
N ILE A 46 12.70 -16.77 5.65
CA ILE A 46 11.75 -15.67 5.54
C ILE A 46 12.33 -14.61 4.60
N VAL A 47 11.51 -14.11 3.68
CA VAL A 47 11.83 -12.95 2.83
C VAL A 47 10.88 -11.82 3.21
N PHE A 48 11.45 -10.74 3.74
CA PHE A 48 10.71 -9.51 4.01
C PHE A 48 10.73 -8.61 2.78
N GLY A 49 9.55 -8.28 2.29
CA GLY A 49 9.30 -7.23 1.32
C GLY A 49 8.86 -5.94 2.01
N GLY A 50 9.12 -4.80 1.37
CA GLY A 50 8.71 -3.49 1.84
C GLY A 50 9.68 -2.40 1.41
N ASP A 51 9.21 -1.16 1.41
CA ASP A 51 10.05 0.01 1.15
C ASP A 51 10.19 0.85 2.42
N PHE A 52 11.43 1.06 2.88
CA PHE A 52 11.72 1.89 4.05
C PHE A 52 11.55 3.39 3.78
N ARG A 53 11.34 3.79 2.53
CA ARG A 53 10.99 5.16 2.13
C ARG A 53 9.48 5.44 2.26
N GLN A 54 8.67 4.40 2.47
CA GLN A 54 7.27 4.54 2.83
C GLN A 54 7.12 4.90 4.31
N VAL A 55 5.87 4.90 4.81
CA VAL A 55 5.56 5.29 6.18
C VAL A 55 6.15 4.31 7.20
N LEU A 56 6.64 4.87 8.31
CA LEU A 56 7.09 4.08 9.46
C LEU A 56 5.88 3.42 10.17
N PRO A 57 6.11 2.42 11.05
CA PRO A 57 5.04 1.80 11.82
C PRO A 57 4.21 2.83 12.60
N VAL A 58 2.89 2.73 12.45
CA VAL A 58 1.96 3.70 13.06
C VAL A 58 1.81 3.40 14.55
N ILE A 59 2.21 4.36 15.38
CA ILE A 59 1.92 4.39 16.82
C ILE A 59 1.02 5.59 17.10
N ARG A 60 -0.22 5.32 17.50
CA ARG A 60 -1.16 6.39 17.87
C ARG A 60 -0.59 7.22 19.00
N LYS A 61 -0.51 8.55 18.79
CA LYS A 61 0.06 9.51 19.75
C LYS A 61 1.52 9.18 20.14
N GLY A 62 2.23 8.40 19.33
CA GLY A 62 3.61 8.00 19.60
C GLY A 62 4.59 9.13 19.33
N THR A 63 5.60 9.26 20.19
CA THR A 63 6.74 10.14 19.93
C THR A 63 7.62 9.57 18.81
N ARG A 64 8.46 10.41 18.20
CA ARG A 64 9.46 9.96 17.20
C ARG A 64 10.33 8.80 17.71
N SER A 65 10.70 8.84 19.00
CA SER A 65 11.48 7.78 19.65
C SER A 65 10.69 6.46 19.68
N GLN A 66 9.43 6.49 20.11
CA GLN A 66 8.58 5.30 20.14
C GLN A 66 8.36 4.71 18.73
N ILE A 67 8.12 5.57 17.73
CA ILE A 67 7.97 5.13 16.33
C ILE A 67 9.25 4.45 15.86
N THR A 68 10.41 5.05 16.12
CA THR A 68 11.72 4.49 15.78
C THR A 68 11.92 3.14 16.47
N GLU A 69 11.55 3.02 17.75
CA GLU A 69 11.68 1.79 18.55
C GLU A 69 10.79 0.65 18.05
N ALA A 70 9.66 0.96 17.42
CA ALA A 70 8.79 -0.05 16.81
C ALA A 70 9.25 -0.50 15.41
N THR A 71 10.27 0.14 14.81
CA THR A 71 10.74 -0.26 13.48
C THR A 71 11.41 -1.63 13.49
N LEU A 72 11.31 -2.35 12.37
CA LEU A 72 11.98 -3.63 12.17
C LEU A 72 13.50 -3.55 12.41
N ARG A 73 14.12 -2.40 12.10
CA ARG A 73 15.54 -2.13 12.33
C ARG A 73 15.95 -2.18 13.81
N ARG A 74 15.01 -2.03 14.73
CA ARG A 74 15.25 -2.15 16.17
C ARG A 74 14.99 -3.55 16.71
N SER A 75 14.61 -4.50 15.86
CA SER A 75 14.46 -5.89 16.28
C SER A 75 15.81 -6.58 16.46
N TYR A 76 15.89 -7.53 17.39
CA TYR A 76 17.04 -8.42 17.51
C TYR A 76 17.24 -9.29 16.25
N LEU A 77 16.18 -9.48 15.45
CA LEU A 77 16.24 -10.24 14.21
C LEU A 77 17.03 -9.51 13.12
N TRP A 78 17.12 -8.17 13.20
CA TRP A 78 17.71 -7.35 12.15
C TRP A 78 19.16 -7.72 11.85
N ASP A 79 19.94 -8.05 12.89
CA ASP A 79 21.35 -8.44 12.75
C ASP A 79 21.53 -9.80 12.07
N CYS A 80 20.48 -10.63 12.03
CA CYS A 80 20.48 -11.91 11.31
C CYS A 80 19.97 -11.78 9.86
N MET A 81 19.50 -10.60 9.44
CA MET A 81 18.91 -10.40 8.11
C MET A 81 19.97 -10.04 7.06
N VAL A 82 19.88 -10.68 5.90
CA VAL A 82 20.62 -10.27 4.70
C VAL A 82 19.80 -9.22 3.95
N GLN A 83 20.40 -8.05 3.72
CA GLN A 83 19.72 -6.95 3.03
C GLN A 83 19.94 -7.05 1.52
N LEU A 84 18.85 -7.21 0.78
CA LEU A 84 18.83 -7.15 -0.68
C LEU A 84 18.19 -5.83 -1.12
N LYS A 85 18.78 -5.15 -2.10
CA LYS A 85 18.28 -3.86 -2.61
C LYS A 85 17.69 -4.04 -3.99
N LEU A 86 16.41 -3.71 -4.14
CA LEU A 86 15.77 -3.58 -5.45
C LEU A 86 15.92 -2.14 -5.93
N VAL A 87 16.52 -1.95 -7.12
CA VAL A 87 16.87 -0.62 -7.66
C VAL A 87 16.05 -0.22 -8.88
N ARG A 88 15.37 -1.16 -9.53
CA ARG A 88 14.59 -0.92 -10.75
C ARG A 88 13.11 -0.90 -10.44
N ASN A 89 12.44 0.21 -10.75
CA ASN A 89 10.98 0.29 -10.70
C ASN A 89 10.39 -0.48 -11.89
N MET A 90 9.99 -1.73 -11.66
CA MET A 90 9.38 -2.58 -12.70
C MET A 90 7.95 -2.17 -13.02
N ARG A 91 7.25 -1.50 -12.09
CA ARG A 91 5.84 -1.11 -12.24
C ARG A 91 5.67 0.09 -13.17
N ALA A 92 6.53 1.09 -13.04
CA ALA A 92 6.53 2.29 -13.87
C ALA A 92 7.60 2.24 -14.98
N GLN A 93 8.04 1.04 -15.39
CA GLN A 93 9.14 0.90 -16.35
C GLN A 93 8.85 1.53 -17.73
N SER A 94 7.56 1.68 -18.09
CA SER A 94 7.12 2.33 -19.32
C SER A 94 7.10 3.86 -19.22
N ASP A 95 7.23 4.42 -18.02
CA ASP A 95 7.24 5.84 -17.73
C ASP A 95 8.47 6.19 -16.89
N ALA A 96 9.60 6.34 -17.59
CA ALA A 96 10.89 6.62 -16.96
C ALA A 96 10.89 7.93 -16.16
N TRP A 97 10.15 8.93 -16.63
CA TRP A 97 10.05 10.22 -15.95
C TRP A 97 9.32 10.06 -14.61
N PHE A 98 8.16 9.38 -14.60
CA PHE A 98 7.41 9.14 -13.37
C PHE A 98 8.17 8.22 -12.41
N ALA A 99 8.86 7.20 -12.93
CA ALA A 99 9.70 6.32 -12.13
C ALA A 99 10.81 7.10 -11.40
N ASP A 100 11.49 8.03 -12.09
CA ASP A 100 12.52 8.87 -11.49
C ASP A 100 11.93 9.88 -10.50
N TYR A 101 10.79 10.50 -10.83
CA TYR A 101 10.06 11.37 -9.90
C TYR A 101 9.74 10.65 -8.57
N LEU A 102 9.17 9.44 -8.63
CA LEU A 102 8.89 8.64 -7.44
C LEU A 102 10.16 8.32 -6.62
N LEU A 103 11.29 8.08 -7.28
CA LEU A 103 12.57 7.85 -6.60
C LEU A 103 13.07 9.11 -5.89
N ARG A 104 12.96 10.29 -6.50
CA ARG A 104 13.35 11.56 -5.86
C ARG A 104 12.47 11.87 -4.65
N VAL A 105 11.16 11.64 -4.74
CA VAL A 105 10.22 11.76 -3.61
C VAL A 105 10.62 10.80 -2.48
N GLY A 106 10.80 9.52 -2.78
CA GLY A 106 11.16 8.52 -1.77
C GLY A 106 12.54 8.75 -1.13
N ASN A 107 13.50 9.31 -1.86
CA ASN A 107 14.83 9.64 -1.34
C ASN A 107 14.88 10.99 -0.61
N GLY A 108 13.79 11.77 -0.62
CA GLY A 108 13.75 13.11 -0.03
C GLY A 108 14.61 14.13 -0.79
N THR A 109 14.82 13.94 -2.10
CA THR A 109 15.60 14.84 -2.97
C THR A 109 14.74 15.66 -3.91
N GLU A 110 13.42 15.44 -3.94
CA GLU A 110 12.48 16.28 -4.69
C GLU A 110 12.39 17.67 -4.06
N GLU A 111 12.24 18.71 -4.89
CA GLU A 111 12.12 20.07 -4.41
C GLU A 111 10.85 20.26 -3.56
N VAL A 112 11.00 20.99 -2.45
CA VAL A 112 9.92 21.31 -1.53
C VAL A 112 9.76 22.82 -1.42
N ASN A 113 8.53 23.24 -1.12
CA ASN A 113 8.26 24.64 -0.79
C ASN A 113 8.76 25.01 0.62
N LYS A 114 8.51 26.26 1.06
CA LYS A 114 8.92 26.76 2.39
C LYS A 114 8.33 25.99 3.57
N GLU A 115 7.24 25.25 3.36
CA GLU A 115 6.55 24.44 4.37
C GLU A 115 7.03 22.98 4.37
N GLY A 116 7.93 22.60 3.46
CA GLY A 116 8.36 21.21 3.28
C GLY A 116 7.41 20.36 2.45
N ASN A 117 6.45 20.97 1.75
CA ASN A 117 5.49 20.27 0.89
C ASN A 117 6.04 20.11 -0.53
N ILE A 118 5.83 18.92 -1.12
CA ILE A 118 6.21 18.60 -2.49
C ILE A 118 5.10 19.09 -3.44
N GLY A 119 5.51 19.76 -4.52
CA GLY A 119 4.60 20.10 -5.62
C GLY A 119 4.23 18.86 -6.43
N LEU A 120 2.94 18.58 -6.60
CA LEU A 120 2.50 17.52 -7.50
C LEU A 120 2.58 18.01 -8.95
N PRO A 121 3.11 17.20 -9.88
CA PRO A 121 3.11 17.53 -11.31
C PRO A 121 1.70 17.81 -11.84
N SER A 122 1.58 18.74 -12.78
CA SER A 122 0.30 19.09 -13.43
C SER A 122 -0.37 17.90 -14.09
N ASP A 123 0.43 16.99 -14.63
CA ASP A 123 -0.05 15.87 -15.44
C ASP A 123 -0.76 14.79 -14.61
N ILE A 124 -0.54 14.78 -13.28
CA ILE A 124 -1.24 13.90 -12.34
C ILE A 124 -2.29 14.63 -11.50
N CYS A 125 -2.40 15.97 -11.65
CA CYS A 125 -3.33 16.79 -10.91
C CYS A 125 -4.55 17.13 -11.75
N LEU A 126 -5.74 16.95 -11.18
CA LEU A 126 -6.96 17.54 -11.72
C LEU A 126 -7.19 18.91 -11.08
N GLU A 127 -7.45 19.90 -11.93
CA GLU A 127 -7.83 21.24 -11.49
C GLU A 127 -9.18 21.20 -10.76
N CYS A 128 -9.15 21.60 -9.49
CA CYS A 128 -10.29 21.64 -8.58
C CYS A 128 -10.80 23.08 -8.44
N LYS A 129 -12.09 23.30 -8.74
CA LYS A 129 -12.76 24.61 -8.68
C LYS A 129 -13.43 24.87 -7.32
N GLY A 130 -13.43 23.90 -6.42
CA GLY A 130 -14.05 23.97 -5.10
C GLY A 130 -15.58 23.78 -5.12
N ASN A 131 -16.11 23.08 -6.13
CA ASN A 131 -17.56 22.89 -6.27
C ASN A 131 -17.94 21.43 -6.51
N GLU A 132 -19.24 21.13 -6.54
CA GLU A 132 -19.73 19.76 -6.67
C GLU A 132 -19.37 19.11 -8.01
N THR A 133 -19.08 19.89 -9.06
CA THR A 133 -18.73 19.36 -10.38
C THR A 133 -17.30 18.84 -10.45
N ASP A 134 -16.44 19.17 -9.48
CA ASP A 134 -15.08 18.62 -9.39
C ASP A 134 -15.09 17.11 -9.19
N LEU A 135 -16.03 16.59 -8.40
CA LEU A 135 -16.19 15.16 -8.20
C LEU A 135 -16.67 14.46 -9.48
N GLU A 136 -17.56 15.10 -10.23
CA GLU A 136 -18.02 14.59 -11.53
C GLU A 136 -16.87 14.57 -12.53
N ARG A 137 -16.08 15.66 -12.59
CA ARG A 137 -14.87 15.73 -13.43
C ARG A 137 -13.86 14.65 -13.08
N LEU A 138 -13.65 14.36 -11.79
CA LEU A 138 -12.80 13.26 -11.35
C LEU A 138 -13.32 11.91 -11.84
N ILE A 139 -14.63 11.65 -11.65
CA ILE A 139 -15.26 10.41 -12.12
C ILE A 139 -15.11 10.28 -13.64
N ASP A 140 -15.41 11.33 -14.40
CA ASP A 140 -15.32 11.32 -15.87
C ASP A 140 -13.89 11.16 -16.38
N THR A 141 -12.89 11.67 -15.63
CA THR A 141 -11.48 11.49 -15.97
C THR A 141 -11.04 10.04 -15.76
N VAL A 142 -11.40 9.44 -14.63
CA VAL A 142 -10.99 8.07 -14.30
C VAL A 142 -11.79 7.05 -15.11
N PHE A 143 -13.08 7.29 -15.29
CA PHE A 143 -14.03 6.42 -15.99
C PHE A 143 -14.65 7.09 -17.23
N PRO A 144 -13.85 7.37 -18.28
CA PRO A 144 -14.36 7.99 -19.50
C PRO A 144 -15.33 7.08 -20.25
N ASN A 145 -16.47 7.64 -20.68
CA ASN A 145 -17.50 6.90 -21.44
C ASN A 145 -17.92 5.61 -20.72
N LEU A 146 -18.15 5.69 -19.40
CA LEU A 146 -18.47 4.55 -18.53
C LEU A 146 -19.47 3.57 -19.16
N ASN A 147 -20.61 4.08 -19.66
CA ASN A 147 -21.68 3.26 -20.23
C ASN A 147 -21.28 2.53 -21.52
N ASP A 148 -20.41 3.11 -22.34
CA ASP A 148 -19.98 2.49 -23.61
C ASP A 148 -18.97 1.37 -23.37
N ASN A 149 -18.18 1.48 -22.29
CA ASN A 149 -17.12 0.55 -21.95
C ASN A 149 -17.54 -0.55 -20.94
N LEU A 150 -18.80 -0.54 -20.49
CA LEU A 150 -19.33 -1.50 -19.50
C LEU A 150 -19.19 -2.98 -19.89
N THR A 151 -19.16 -3.25 -21.19
CA THR A 151 -19.08 -4.62 -21.71
C THR A 151 -17.66 -5.19 -21.70
N ASP A 152 -16.63 -4.35 -21.49
CA ASP A 152 -15.23 -4.78 -21.35
C ASP A 152 -14.87 -4.95 -19.87
N PRO A 153 -14.67 -6.18 -19.38
CA PRO A 153 -14.24 -6.41 -18.00
C PRO A 153 -12.91 -5.71 -17.65
N ASN A 154 -11.98 -5.58 -18.61
CA ASN A 154 -10.69 -4.96 -18.37
C ASN A 154 -10.81 -3.45 -18.12
N TYR A 155 -11.85 -2.81 -18.67
CA TYR A 155 -12.10 -1.41 -18.46
C TYR A 155 -12.33 -1.11 -16.96
N ILE A 156 -13.17 -1.90 -16.29
CA ILE A 156 -13.50 -1.69 -14.87
C ILE A 156 -12.36 -2.15 -13.95
N ILE A 157 -11.67 -3.25 -14.28
CA ILE A 157 -10.65 -3.86 -13.39
C ILE A 157 -9.38 -2.99 -13.24
N CYS A 158 -9.01 -2.23 -14.27
CA CYS A 158 -7.78 -1.43 -14.28
C CYS A 158 -7.93 -0.03 -13.68
N ARG A 159 -9.07 0.30 -13.06
CA ARG A 159 -9.40 1.66 -12.60
C ARG A 159 -9.91 1.64 -11.16
N ALA A 160 -9.56 2.67 -10.41
CA ALA A 160 -10.05 2.87 -9.06
C ALA A 160 -10.01 4.35 -8.69
N ILE A 161 -11.01 4.79 -7.91
CA ILE A 161 -10.95 6.05 -7.18
C ILE A 161 -10.77 5.69 -5.71
N LEU A 162 -9.68 6.16 -5.11
CA LEU A 162 -9.37 5.93 -3.72
C LEU A 162 -9.74 7.16 -2.89
N SER A 163 -10.25 6.93 -1.68
CA SER A 163 -10.51 7.99 -0.72
C SER A 163 -10.10 7.56 0.68
N THR A 164 -9.87 8.54 1.55
CA THR A 164 -9.35 8.32 2.90
C THR A 164 -10.41 7.97 3.93
N ARG A 165 -11.70 8.29 3.68
CA ARG A 165 -12.81 7.99 4.57
C ARG A 165 -13.90 7.21 3.86
N ASN A 166 -14.49 6.25 4.57
CA ASN A 166 -15.61 5.46 4.07
C ASN A 166 -16.79 6.34 3.63
N GLU A 167 -17.14 7.39 4.37
CA GLU A 167 -18.21 8.33 3.98
C GLU A 167 -18.01 8.93 2.58
N PHE A 168 -16.76 9.20 2.18
CA PHE A 168 -16.47 9.70 0.84
C PHE A 168 -16.50 8.56 -0.20
N VAL A 169 -16.04 7.36 0.16
CA VAL A 169 -16.17 6.17 -0.69
C VAL A 169 -17.64 5.89 -0.97
N ASP A 170 -18.51 5.93 0.05
CA ASP A 170 -19.95 5.72 -0.09
C ASP A 170 -20.58 6.79 -1.00
N ARG A 171 -20.21 8.07 -0.83
CA ARG A 171 -20.64 9.15 -1.73
C ARG A 171 -20.21 8.92 -3.18
N ILE A 172 -18.97 8.48 -3.41
CA ILE A 172 -18.46 8.19 -4.75
C ILE A 172 -19.22 6.99 -5.35
N ASN A 173 -19.40 5.93 -4.57
CA ASN A 173 -20.11 4.73 -4.99
C ASN A 173 -21.56 5.03 -5.36
N MET A 174 -22.28 5.83 -4.56
CA MET A 174 -23.64 6.25 -4.88
C MET A 174 -23.70 7.04 -6.20
N LYS A 175 -22.81 8.02 -6.39
CA LYS A 175 -22.71 8.75 -7.67
C LYS A 175 -22.34 7.85 -8.85
N MET A 176 -21.52 6.82 -8.63
CA MET A 176 -21.17 5.84 -9.67
C MET A 176 -22.35 4.94 -10.03
N ILE A 177 -23.11 4.48 -9.02
CA ILE A 177 -24.32 3.66 -9.21
C ILE A 177 -25.35 4.42 -10.05
N GLU A 178 -25.58 5.70 -9.76
CA GLU A 178 -26.49 6.58 -10.51
C GLU A 178 -26.08 6.75 -11.99
N ARG A 179 -24.81 6.56 -12.34
CA ARG A 179 -24.30 6.71 -13.71
C ARG A 179 -24.48 5.48 -14.59
N PHE A 180 -24.67 4.30 -13.99
CA PHE A 180 -24.91 3.07 -14.75
C PHE A 180 -26.32 3.06 -15.32
N ARG A 181 -26.45 2.69 -16.59
CA ARG A 181 -27.75 2.39 -17.20
C ARG A 181 -28.20 0.99 -16.78
N GLY A 182 -29.35 0.88 -16.13
CA GLY A 182 -29.95 -0.40 -15.78
C GLY A 182 -30.83 -0.31 -14.54
N ASP A 183 -31.47 -1.42 -14.20
CA ASP A 183 -32.27 -1.52 -12.98
C ASP A 183 -31.35 -1.68 -11.76
N VAL A 184 -31.65 -0.90 -10.71
CA VAL A 184 -30.95 -1.02 -9.43
C VAL A 184 -31.35 -2.36 -8.79
N MET A 185 -30.35 -3.19 -8.49
CA MET A 185 -30.54 -4.47 -7.81
C MET A 185 -29.82 -4.45 -6.47
N THR A 186 -30.57 -4.77 -5.40
CA THR A 186 -30.01 -4.92 -4.05
C THR A 186 -29.86 -6.40 -3.74
N TYR A 187 -28.63 -6.86 -3.54
CA TYR A 187 -28.33 -8.22 -3.11
C TYR A 187 -28.04 -8.25 -1.61
N HIS A 188 -28.69 -9.16 -0.89
CA HIS A 188 -28.40 -9.41 0.51
C HIS A 188 -27.38 -10.55 0.62
N SER A 189 -26.20 -10.29 1.17
CA SER A 189 -25.25 -11.32 1.53
C SER A 189 -25.60 -11.92 2.89
N PHE A 190 -25.45 -13.23 3.03
CA PHE A 190 -25.28 -13.87 4.33
C PHE A 190 -23.78 -13.87 4.65
N ASP A 191 -23.39 -13.16 5.70
CA ASP A 191 -22.10 -13.35 6.38
C ASP A 191 -22.31 -14.34 7.53
#